data_AF-A0A4R3H793-F1
#
_entry.id   AF-A0A4R3H793-F1
#
_cell.length_a   1.000
_cell.length_b   1.000
_cell.length_c   1.000
_cell.angle_alpha   90.00
_cell.angle_beta   90.00
_cell.angle_gamma   90.00
#
_symmetry.space_group_name_H-M   'P 1'
#
loop_
_entity.id
_entity.type
_entity.pdbx_description
1 polymer ?
#
loop_
_entity_poly.entity_id
_entity_poly.type
_entity_poly.pdbx_seq_one_letter_code
_entity_poly.pdbx_strand_id
1 'polypeptide(L)'
;MTDVIIPLPSRPGGLRAIPVVTPKGAVPRLPLALVLGYLAATFALFLVWPVSWPIYHFGDWIRLIAYVALCLSVVGVGATAGSAGDTRVTAPLSTLTGLLVAGAIVAALLLIPTSYAYTGRPPWEALDSLRDQGGAYRRLQTQLLATTGQRNAIVALRAFTAPLTYLVLPLGVTRWTTIGWTGRAAVVVTVLCSIVFSIMRGTDKEIADLFVVGVAAAFVSYGRSRALGHQGFQLVRRYWSWALVALVFLSFAQGLFIERKDQRLGGYVNRSVVCANNSGICADLQSPWIVWLPLPQRFGTTLFILSTCSGYYGLELALEKPFDPAFGAGHSPAALSVYEAVTGDPSLHQRTYTYRNGADRWSEEYYWSTLMTWLANDVGFPGAVVVLGLIAWLWGLWWREAAAGMSDPAAVLFCLATTMMVYLPANNQVLAGYDGYVIFAVWIGVWLWHRRARALSAAVDTVRGHLSA
;
A
#
# COMPACT_ATOMS: atom_id res chain seq x y z
N MET A 1 -33.43 -67.29 17.80
CA MET A 1 -33.51 -65.83 17.98
C MET A 1 -32.10 -65.34 18.18
N THR A 2 -31.52 -64.77 17.12
CA THR A 2 -30.15 -64.27 17.07
C THR A 2 -30.19 -62.76 17.33
N ASP A 3 -29.55 -62.32 18.40
CA ASP A 3 -29.47 -60.92 18.79
C ASP A 3 -28.74 -60.09 17.73
N VAL A 4 -29.48 -59.22 17.07
CA VAL A 4 -28.95 -58.18 16.19
C VAL A 4 -28.51 -57.02 17.09
N ILE A 5 -27.20 -56.92 17.32
CA ILE A 5 -26.60 -55.76 17.96
C ILE A 5 -26.68 -54.60 16.97
N ILE A 6 -27.63 -53.69 17.18
CA ILE A 6 -27.71 -52.42 16.46
C ILE A 6 -26.60 -51.51 17.02
N PRO A 7 -25.61 -51.08 16.21
CA PRO A 7 -24.63 -50.11 16.69
C PRO A 7 -25.34 -48.78 16.96
N LEU A 8 -25.28 -48.33 18.21
CA LEU A 8 -25.74 -47.00 18.60
C LEU A 8 -24.95 -45.93 17.82
N PRO A 9 -25.62 -44.89 17.30
CA PRO A 9 -24.93 -43.78 16.65
C PRO A 9 -23.96 -43.12 17.64
N SER A 10 -22.70 -43.01 17.22
CA SER A 10 -21.63 -42.32 17.95
C SER A 10 -22.08 -40.91 18.34
N ARG A 11 -22.03 -40.60 19.65
CA ARG A 11 -22.35 -39.30 20.23
C ARG A 11 -21.67 -38.13 19.47
N PRO A 12 -22.42 -37.13 18.96
CA PRO A 12 -21.84 -35.88 18.52
C PRO A 12 -21.66 -34.96 19.73
N GLY A 13 -20.66 -35.25 20.58
CA GLY A 13 -20.43 -34.54 21.84
C GLY A 13 -19.01 -34.05 22.04
N GLY A 14 -18.24 -33.91 20.95
CA GLY A 14 -16.89 -33.34 21.01
C GLY A 14 -16.92 -31.85 20.72
N LEU A 15 -16.47 -31.04 21.68
CA LEU A 15 -16.01 -29.67 21.47
C LEU A 15 -15.24 -29.61 20.13
N ARG A 16 -15.81 -28.98 19.09
CA ARG A 16 -15.02 -28.70 17.88
C ARG A 16 -14.06 -27.57 18.24
N ALA A 17 -12.92 -27.96 18.79
CA ALA A 17 -11.79 -27.06 19.01
C ALA A 17 -11.54 -26.31 17.69
N ILE A 18 -11.61 -24.99 17.74
CA ILE A 18 -11.24 -24.16 16.59
C ILE A 18 -9.77 -24.49 16.32
N PRO A 19 -9.42 -24.97 15.12
CA PRO A 19 -8.06 -25.39 14.84
C PRO A 19 -7.14 -24.17 15.00
N VAL A 20 -6.19 -24.31 15.92
CA VAL A 20 -5.09 -23.38 16.11
C VAL A 20 -3.97 -23.84 15.19
N VAL A 21 -3.48 -22.93 14.36
CA VAL A 21 -2.39 -23.18 13.42
C VAL A 21 -1.20 -22.36 13.85
N THR A 22 -0.10 -23.05 14.16
CA THR A 22 1.22 -22.44 14.33
C THR A 22 1.92 -22.41 12.98
N PRO A 23 2.23 -21.24 12.40
CA PRO A 23 3.00 -21.17 11.18
C PRO A 23 4.41 -21.76 11.41
N LYS A 24 4.78 -22.84 10.70
CA LYS A 24 6.12 -23.45 10.79
C LYS A 24 7.02 -22.99 9.64
N GLY A 25 8.32 -22.85 9.91
CA GLY A 25 9.36 -22.59 8.90
C GLY A 25 9.58 -21.11 8.54
N ALA A 26 10.29 -20.87 7.43
CA ALA A 26 10.65 -19.52 6.95
C ALA A 26 9.58 -18.86 6.06
N VAL A 27 8.66 -19.66 5.49
CA VAL A 27 7.56 -19.19 4.64
C VAL A 27 6.68 -18.10 5.28
N PRO A 28 6.35 -18.16 6.59
CA PRO A 28 5.59 -17.12 7.27
C PRO A 28 6.34 -15.79 7.41
N ARG A 29 7.61 -15.69 6.99
CA ARG A 29 8.38 -14.44 7.07
C ARG A 29 8.83 -13.92 5.71
N LEU A 30 8.64 -14.69 4.64
CA LEU A 30 9.10 -14.34 3.29
C LEU A 30 8.62 -12.96 2.82
N PRO A 31 7.31 -12.63 2.82
CA PRO A 31 6.88 -11.31 2.32
C PRO A 31 7.43 -10.16 3.17
N LEU A 32 7.57 -10.38 4.48
CA LEU A 32 8.12 -9.38 5.41
C LEU A 32 9.60 -9.14 5.13
N ALA A 33 10.38 -10.20 4.92
CA ALA A 33 11.79 -10.13 4.57
C ALA A 33 12.01 -9.50 3.19
N LEU A 34 11.17 -9.80 2.20
CA LEU A 34 11.27 -9.20 0.86
C LEU A 34 10.99 -7.70 0.89
N VAL A 35 9.95 -7.26 1.59
CA VAL A 35 9.64 -5.82 1.72
C VAL A 35 10.71 -5.11 2.55
N LEU A 36 11.22 -5.71 3.63
CA LEU A 36 12.34 -5.14 4.40
C LEU A 36 13.61 -5.06 3.56
N GLY A 37 13.91 -6.08 2.75
CA GLY A 37 15.01 -6.07 1.80
C GLY A 37 14.85 -4.98 0.74
N TYR A 38 13.64 -4.76 0.24
CA TYR A 38 13.31 -3.64 -0.64
C TYR A 38 13.59 -2.28 0.05
N LEU A 39 13.18 -2.11 1.31
CA LEU A 39 13.44 -0.87 2.05
C LEU A 39 14.92 -0.61 2.30
N ALA A 40 15.68 -1.66 2.62
CA ALA A 40 17.13 -1.57 2.73
C ALA A 40 17.76 -1.23 1.38
N ALA A 41 17.27 -1.83 0.28
CA ALA A 41 17.73 -1.54 -1.06
C ALA A 41 17.42 -0.11 -1.51
N THR A 42 16.24 0.45 -1.21
CA THR A 42 15.94 1.85 -1.53
C THR A 42 16.85 2.82 -0.78
N PHE A 43 17.18 2.52 0.48
CA PHE A 43 18.14 3.34 1.22
C PHE A 43 19.56 3.17 0.68
N ALA A 44 20.00 1.96 0.35
CA ALA A 44 21.29 1.73 -0.28
C ALA A 44 21.40 2.50 -1.61
N LEU A 45 20.36 2.46 -2.44
CA LEU A 45 20.28 3.25 -3.69
C LEU A 45 20.33 4.75 -3.41
N PHE A 46 19.69 5.26 -2.36
CA PHE A 46 19.82 6.65 -1.96
C PHE A 46 21.28 7.04 -1.69
N LEU A 47 22.04 6.16 -1.02
CA LEU A 47 23.44 6.40 -0.67
C LEU A 47 24.40 6.35 -1.87
N VAL A 48 24.16 5.45 -2.83
CA VAL A 48 25.15 5.14 -3.89
C VAL A 48 24.75 5.59 -5.29
N TRP A 49 23.47 5.86 -5.55
CA TRP A 49 23.05 6.34 -6.87
C TRP A 49 23.63 7.74 -7.11
N PRO A 50 24.03 8.09 -8.35
CA PRO A 50 24.73 9.35 -8.64
C PRO A 50 23.80 10.58 -8.63
N VAL A 51 23.07 10.79 -7.54
CA VAL A 51 22.31 12.00 -7.23
C VAL A 51 23.16 12.87 -6.30
N SER A 52 23.30 14.14 -6.65
CA SER A 52 24.00 15.12 -5.82
C SER A 52 23.09 15.61 -4.70
N TRP A 53 22.91 14.80 -3.65
CA TRP A 53 22.20 15.22 -2.45
C TRP A 53 23.02 16.29 -1.72
N PRO A 54 22.44 17.47 -1.41
CA PRO A 54 23.17 18.57 -0.78
C PRO A 54 23.33 18.36 0.74
N ILE A 55 23.91 17.22 1.13
CA ILE A 55 24.22 16.85 2.51
C ILE A 55 25.74 17.02 2.69
N TYR A 56 26.14 18.19 3.18
CA TYR A 56 27.54 18.64 3.13
C TYR A 56 28.36 18.21 4.35
N HIS A 57 27.74 17.97 5.50
CA HIS A 57 28.47 17.59 6.71
C HIS A 57 28.40 16.08 6.97
N PHE A 58 29.52 15.51 7.39
CA PHE A 58 29.62 14.09 7.72
C PHE A 58 28.71 13.69 8.89
N GLY A 59 28.48 14.60 9.84
CA GLY A 59 27.56 14.39 10.97
C GLY A 59 26.12 14.13 10.52
N ASP A 60 25.67 14.83 9.47
CA ASP A 60 24.30 14.73 8.95
C ASP A 60 24.07 13.36 8.31
N TRP A 61 25.07 12.86 7.57
CA TRP A 61 25.09 11.50 7.05
C TRP A 61 25.01 10.44 8.15
N ILE A 62 25.81 10.57 9.21
CA ILE A 62 25.78 9.63 10.34
C ILE A 62 24.39 9.63 11.00
N ARG A 63 23.84 10.82 11.26
CA ARG A 63 22.51 10.98 11.89
C ARG A 63 21.43 10.32 11.04
N LEU A 64 21.41 10.58 9.73
CA LEU A 64 20.46 9.97 8.80
C LEU A 64 20.60 8.44 8.76
N ILE A 65 21.83 7.93 8.57
CA ILE A 65 22.09 6.48 8.48
C ILE A 65 21.70 5.78 9.78
N ALA A 66 22.09 6.33 10.94
CA ALA A 66 21.76 5.76 12.24
C ALA A 66 20.24 5.73 12.47
N TYR A 67 19.54 6.82 12.12
CA TYR A 67 18.09 6.89 12.27
C TYR A 67 17.35 5.91 11.35
N VAL A 68 17.71 5.84 10.06
CA VAL A 68 17.11 4.88 9.13
C VAL A 68 17.40 3.44 9.55
N ALA A 69 18.63 3.13 9.99
CA ALA A 69 18.99 1.81 10.49
C ALA A 69 18.17 1.42 11.73
N LEU A 70 17.94 2.35 12.66
CA LEU A 70 17.05 2.16 13.82
C LEU A 70 15.62 1.87 13.37
N CYS A 71 15.06 2.67 12.45
CA CYS A 71 13.72 2.45 11.91
C CYS A 71 13.58 1.08 11.24
N LEU A 72 14.52 0.69 10.38
CA LEU A 72 14.50 -0.62 9.70
C LEU A 72 14.62 -1.78 10.70
N SER A 73 15.44 -1.61 11.74
CA SER A 73 15.57 -2.61 12.82
C SER A 73 14.26 -2.78 13.58
N VAL A 74 13.61 -1.68 13.95
CA VAL A 74 12.31 -1.69 14.65
C VAL A 74 11.20 -2.27 13.77
N VAL A 75 11.19 -1.95 12.46
CA VAL A 75 10.26 -2.57 11.50
C VAL A 75 10.49 -4.09 11.44
N GLY A 76 11.75 -4.52 11.30
CA GLY A 76 12.10 -5.94 11.24
C GLY A 76 11.71 -6.71 12.50
N VAL A 77 12.00 -6.17 13.68
CA VAL A 77 11.63 -6.76 14.98
C VAL A 77 10.11 -6.78 15.15
N GLY A 78 9.44 -5.65 14.91
CA GLY A 78 7.99 -5.52 15.04
C GLY A 78 7.25 -6.52 14.13
N ALA A 79 7.58 -6.55 12.84
CA ALA A 79 6.98 -7.47 11.88
C ALA A 79 7.24 -8.95 12.22
N THR A 80 8.44 -9.28 12.70
CA THR A 80 8.77 -10.64 13.14
C THR A 80 7.99 -11.03 14.40
N ALA A 81 7.87 -10.12 15.36
CA ALA A 81 7.10 -10.35 16.58
C ALA A 81 5.60 -10.51 16.28
N GLY A 82 5.04 -9.67 15.42
CA GLY A 82 3.63 -9.74 15.02
C GLY A 82 3.28 -11.01 14.25
N SER A 83 4.20 -11.49 13.40
CA SER A 83 4.01 -12.70 12.61
C SER A 83 4.27 -14.00 13.37
N ALA A 84 4.91 -13.94 14.53
CA ALA A 84 5.18 -15.10 15.38
C ALA A 84 3.93 -15.55 16.14
N GLY A 85 3.92 -16.80 16.60
CA GLY A 85 2.88 -17.35 17.46
C GLY A 85 1.67 -17.93 16.73
N ASP A 86 0.69 -18.33 17.52
CA ASP A 86 -0.47 -19.08 17.07
C ASP A 86 -1.56 -18.18 16.49
N THR A 87 -2.28 -18.71 15.49
CA THR A 87 -3.47 -18.06 14.95
C THR A 87 -4.62 -19.05 14.82
N ARG A 88 -5.84 -18.53 14.94
CA ARG A 88 -7.07 -19.33 14.75
C ARG A 88 -7.47 -19.31 13.29
N VAL A 89 -7.90 -20.46 12.76
CA VAL A 89 -8.52 -20.50 11.44
C VAL A 89 -9.89 -19.85 11.51
N THR A 90 -10.16 -18.94 10.58
CA THR A 90 -11.41 -18.24 10.46
C THR A 90 -12.13 -18.66 9.18
N ALA A 91 -13.45 -18.83 9.25
CA ALA A 91 -14.26 -19.06 8.06
C ALA A 91 -14.21 -17.83 7.13
N PRO A 92 -14.44 -18.03 5.81
CA PRO A 92 -14.50 -16.93 4.86
C PRO A 92 -15.61 -15.93 5.20
N LEU A 93 -15.52 -14.73 4.61
CA LEU A 93 -16.66 -13.80 4.61
C LEU A 93 -17.85 -14.43 3.88
N SER A 94 -19.02 -14.40 4.53
CA SER A 94 -20.28 -14.70 3.85
C SER A 94 -20.49 -13.70 2.71
N THR A 95 -21.14 -14.13 1.63
CA THR A 95 -21.50 -13.27 0.47
C THR A 95 -20.34 -12.56 -0.25
N LEU A 96 -19.13 -13.12 -0.20
CA LEU A 96 -17.93 -12.56 -0.85
C LEU A 96 -18.17 -12.12 -2.30
N THR A 97 -18.72 -12.98 -3.16
CA THR A 97 -18.97 -12.63 -4.57
C THR A 97 -19.90 -11.42 -4.71
N GLY A 98 -20.91 -11.28 -3.84
CA GLY A 98 -21.79 -10.11 -3.82
C GLY A 98 -21.05 -8.83 -3.45
N LEU A 99 -20.15 -8.88 -2.47
CA LEU A 99 -19.30 -7.75 -2.09
C LEU A 99 -18.35 -7.34 -3.21
N LEU A 100 -17.76 -8.31 -3.93
CA LEU A 100 -16.89 -8.05 -5.08
C LEU A 100 -17.66 -7.34 -6.19
N VAL A 101 -18.84 -7.85 -6.56
CA VAL A 101 -19.69 -7.25 -7.60
C VAL A 101 -20.13 -5.85 -7.20
N ALA A 102 -20.56 -5.64 -5.94
CA ALA A 102 -20.92 -4.32 -5.44
C ALA A 102 -19.74 -3.34 -5.52
N GLY A 103 -18.54 -3.76 -5.12
CA GLY A 103 -17.33 -2.94 -5.25
C GLY A 103 -16.98 -2.59 -6.70
N ALA A 104 -17.14 -3.54 -7.64
CA ALA A 104 -16.91 -3.28 -9.05
C ALA A 104 -17.95 -2.32 -9.66
N ILE A 105 -19.23 -2.47 -9.32
CA ILE A 105 -20.29 -1.54 -9.74
C ILE A 105 -19.98 -0.14 -9.24
N VAL A 106 -19.63 0.00 -7.95
CA VAL A 106 -19.30 1.30 -7.37
C VAL A 106 -18.04 1.90 -8.02
N ALA A 107 -17.00 1.10 -8.28
CA ALA A 107 -15.82 1.58 -9.02
C ALA A 107 -16.17 2.09 -10.42
N ALA A 108 -17.03 1.37 -11.16
CA ALA A 108 -17.47 1.78 -12.49
C ALA A 108 -18.33 3.06 -12.46
N LEU A 109 -19.28 3.15 -11.52
CA LEU A 109 -20.13 4.34 -11.36
C LEU A 109 -19.32 5.57 -10.96
N LEU A 110 -18.31 5.42 -10.10
CA LEU A 110 -17.46 6.52 -9.66
C LEU A 110 -16.44 6.97 -10.70
N LEU A 111 -16.12 6.12 -11.69
CA LEU A 111 -15.13 6.46 -12.70
C LEU A 111 -15.49 7.75 -13.46
N ILE A 112 -16.76 7.93 -13.82
CA ILE A 112 -17.24 9.11 -14.56
C ILE A 112 -17.10 10.40 -13.74
N PRO A 113 -17.79 10.56 -12.58
CA PRO A 113 -17.71 11.81 -11.81
C PRO A 113 -16.28 12.09 -11.33
N THR A 114 -15.51 11.05 -11.00
CA THR A 114 -14.11 11.23 -10.59
C THR A 114 -13.25 11.71 -11.75
N SER A 115 -13.44 11.18 -12.96
CA SER A 115 -12.67 11.63 -14.13
C SER A 115 -12.95 13.11 -14.41
N TYR A 116 -14.21 13.55 -14.37
CA TYR A 116 -14.55 14.98 -14.52
C TYR A 116 -13.95 15.84 -13.41
N ALA A 117 -14.08 15.43 -12.15
CA ALA A 117 -13.57 16.21 -11.02
C ALA A 117 -12.05 16.43 -11.08
N TYR A 118 -11.29 15.40 -11.47
CA TYR A 118 -9.83 15.45 -11.46
C TYR A 118 -9.22 15.89 -12.79
N THR A 119 -9.86 15.61 -13.91
CA THR A 119 -9.26 15.80 -15.25
C THR A 119 -10.06 16.73 -16.16
N GLY A 120 -11.27 17.12 -15.76
CA GLY A 120 -12.18 17.91 -16.58
C GLY A 120 -12.74 17.14 -17.79
N ARG A 121 -12.51 15.83 -17.86
CA ARG A 121 -12.82 14.99 -19.03
C ARG A 121 -13.47 13.67 -18.64
N PRO A 122 -14.30 13.11 -19.52
CA PRO A 122 -14.89 11.79 -19.33
C PRO A 122 -13.89 10.65 -19.60
N PRO A 123 -14.14 9.44 -19.07
CA PRO A 123 -13.22 8.31 -19.17
C PRO A 123 -13.04 7.74 -20.59
N TRP A 124 -13.94 8.00 -21.53
CA TRP A 124 -13.79 7.54 -22.92
C TRP A 124 -12.71 8.31 -23.71
N GLU A 125 -12.22 9.45 -23.19
CA GLU A 125 -11.05 10.17 -23.72
C GLU A 125 -9.71 9.59 -23.23
N ALA A 126 -9.72 8.40 -22.60
CA ALA A 126 -8.50 7.77 -22.11
C ALA A 126 -7.49 7.50 -23.22
N LEU A 127 -7.93 7.18 -24.44
CA LEU A 127 -7.04 6.97 -25.58
C LEU A 127 -6.34 8.27 -26.02
N ASP A 128 -7.04 9.40 -25.98
CA ASP A 128 -6.44 10.70 -26.30
C ASP A 128 -5.46 11.12 -25.21
N SER A 129 -5.81 10.84 -23.94
CA SER A 129 -4.90 11.05 -22.82
C SER A 129 -3.66 10.17 -22.96
N LEU A 130 -3.80 8.91 -23.39
CA LEU A 130 -2.69 7.98 -23.60
C LEU A 130 -1.69 8.49 -24.65
N ARG A 131 -2.16 9.20 -25.69
CA ARG A 131 -1.31 9.80 -26.73
C ARG A 131 -0.50 11.02 -26.25
N ASP A 132 -1.00 11.76 -25.26
CA ASP A 132 -0.33 12.93 -24.67
C ASP A 132 -0.42 12.88 -23.14
N GLN A 133 0.41 12.04 -22.51
CA GLN A 133 0.43 11.85 -21.07
C GLN A 133 1.00 13.08 -20.35
N GLY A 134 1.93 13.81 -20.98
CA GLY A 134 2.44 15.08 -20.47
C GLY A 134 1.33 16.13 -20.36
N GLY A 135 0.49 16.28 -21.39
CA GLY A 135 -0.66 17.17 -21.38
C GLY A 135 -1.77 16.72 -20.42
N ALA A 136 -2.01 15.41 -20.31
CA ALA A 136 -2.93 14.87 -19.30
C ALA A 136 -2.51 15.25 -17.88
N TYR A 137 -1.22 15.13 -17.55
CA TYR A 137 -0.68 15.52 -16.24
C TYR A 137 -0.77 17.04 -16.00
N ARG A 138 -0.44 17.88 -16.99
CA ARG A 138 -0.59 19.35 -16.85
C ARG A 138 -2.04 19.75 -16.62
N ARG A 139 -2.99 19.15 -17.36
CA ARG A 139 -4.43 19.39 -17.17
C ARG A 139 -4.90 18.98 -15.78
N LEU A 140 -4.43 17.83 -15.26
CA LEU A 140 -4.70 17.43 -13.89
C LEU A 140 -4.28 18.53 -12.91
N GLN A 141 -3.06 19.07 -13.02
CA GLN A 141 -2.58 20.14 -12.14
C GLN A 141 -3.47 21.40 -12.23
N THR A 142 -3.78 21.86 -13.46
CA THR A 142 -4.67 23.02 -13.67
C THR A 142 -6.07 22.77 -13.10
N GLN A 143 -6.64 21.58 -13.31
CA GLN A 143 -7.96 21.23 -12.81
C GLN A 143 -7.99 21.12 -11.29
N LEU A 144 -6.93 20.58 -10.68
CA LEU A 144 -6.83 20.48 -9.22
C LEU A 144 -6.83 21.85 -8.57
N LEU A 145 -6.16 22.84 -9.17
CA LEU A 145 -6.17 24.23 -8.72
C LEU A 145 -7.55 24.87 -8.95
N ALA A 146 -8.13 24.73 -10.15
CA ALA A 146 -9.40 25.34 -10.52
C ALA A 146 -10.60 24.80 -9.72
N THR A 147 -10.55 23.55 -9.27
CA THR A 147 -11.65 22.87 -8.53
C THR A 147 -11.40 22.76 -7.03
N THR A 148 -10.45 23.52 -6.49
CA THR A 148 -10.17 23.53 -5.05
C THR A 148 -11.44 23.86 -4.27
N GLY A 149 -11.78 23.04 -3.27
CA GLY A 149 -13.03 23.13 -2.49
C GLY A 149 -14.30 22.62 -3.19
N GLN A 150 -14.37 22.65 -4.53
CA GLN A 150 -15.57 22.22 -5.28
C GLN A 150 -15.68 20.70 -5.45
N ARG A 151 -14.57 19.97 -5.36
CA ARG A 151 -14.54 18.50 -5.51
C ARG A 151 -14.87 17.72 -4.23
N ASN A 152 -15.16 18.40 -3.12
CA ASN A 152 -15.29 17.79 -1.80
C ASN A 152 -16.35 16.68 -1.74
N ALA A 153 -17.50 16.87 -2.40
CA ALA A 153 -18.56 15.85 -2.45
C ALA A 153 -18.10 14.55 -3.12
N ILE A 154 -17.35 14.66 -4.22
CA ILE A 154 -16.83 13.50 -4.97
C ILE A 154 -15.73 12.81 -4.18
N VAL A 155 -14.86 13.58 -3.52
CA VAL A 155 -13.83 13.06 -2.61
C VAL A 155 -14.47 12.31 -1.43
N ALA A 156 -15.49 12.88 -0.80
CA ALA A 156 -16.20 12.23 0.31
C ALA A 156 -16.92 10.95 -0.14
N LEU A 157 -17.60 10.98 -1.29
CA LEU A 157 -18.27 9.80 -1.85
C LEU A 157 -17.26 8.68 -2.16
N ARG A 158 -16.12 9.02 -2.75
CA ARG A 158 -15.02 8.08 -2.97
C ARG A 158 -14.50 7.51 -1.67
N ALA A 159 -14.25 8.35 -0.67
CA ALA A 159 -13.74 7.91 0.62
C ALA A 159 -14.72 6.94 1.31
N PHE A 160 -16.01 7.27 1.34
CA PHE A 160 -17.05 6.44 1.95
C PHE A 160 -17.19 5.06 1.28
N THR A 161 -17.01 5.02 -0.05
CA THR A 161 -17.11 3.79 -0.84
C THR A 161 -15.79 3.03 -0.98
N ALA A 162 -14.67 3.65 -0.59
CA ALA A 162 -13.34 3.08 -0.70
C ALA A 162 -13.17 1.71 -0.01
N PRO A 163 -13.76 1.41 1.17
CA PRO A 163 -13.67 0.08 1.75
C PRO A 163 -14.23 -1.02 0.84
N LEU A 164 -15.27 -0.69 0.07
CA LEU A 164 -15.95 -1.62 -0.84
C LEU A 164 -15.16 -1.80 -2.14
N THR A 165 -14.62 -0.73 -2.72
CA THR A 165 -13.84 -0.82 -3.96
C THR A 165 -12.46 -1.43 -3.71
N TYR A 166 -11.82 -1.11 -2.58
CA TYR A 166 -10.48 -1.59 -2.25
C TYR A 166 -10.43 -3.09 -2.00
N LEU A 167 -11.47 -3.69 -1.41
CA LEU A 167 -11.49 -5.14 -1.10
C LEU A 167 -11.46 -6.02 -2.35
N VAL A 168 -11.87 -5.48 -3.51
CA VAL A 168 -12.05 -6.25 -4.74
C VAL A 168 -10.76 -6.94 -5.17
N LEU A 169 -9.65 -6.21 -5.19
CA LEU A 169 -8.37 -6.77 -5.64
C LEU A 169 -7.75 -7.74 -4.62
N PRO A 170 -7.58 -7.41 -3.32
CA PRO A 170 -7.08 -8.34 -2.31
C PRO A 170 -7.89 -9.64 -2.25
N LEU A 171 -9.22 -9.54 -2.15
CA LEU A 171 -10.06 -10.72 -1.99
C LEU A 171 -10.27 -11.46 -3.31
N GLY A 172 -10.35 -10.74 -4.42
CA GLY A 172 -10.42 -11.32 -5.76
C GLY A 172 -9.22 -12.21 -6.07
N VAL A 173 -8.01 -11.72 -5.80
CA VAL A 173 -6.77 -12.50 -5.99
C VAL A 173 -6.67 -13.64 -4.99
N THR A 174 -6.96 -13.39 -3.71
CA THR A 174 -6.84 -14.44 -2.67
C THR A 174 -7.88 -15.55 -2.76
N ARG A 175 -9.03 -15.29 -3.40
CA ARG A 175 -10.14 -16.22 -3.56
C ARG A 175 -10.44 -16.51 -5.04
N TRP A 176 -9.47 -16.30 -5.93
CA TRP A 176 -9.65 -16.41 -7.39
C TRP A 176 -10.29 -17.73 -7.85
N THR A 177 -10.00 -18.83 -7.16
CA THR A 177 -10.53 -20.16 -7.48
C THR A 177 -11.96 -20.38 -6.98
N THR A 178 -12.47 -19.59 -6.03
CA THR A 178 -13.77 -19.82 -5.38
C THR A 178 -14.86 -18.81 -5.75
N ILE A 179 -14.52 -17.63 -6.25
CA ILE A 179 -15.46 -16.51 -6.47
C ILE A 179 -16.34 -16.62 -7.73
N GLY A 180 -16.18 -17.69 -8.53
CA GLY A 180 -16.90 -17.87 -9.80
C GLY A 180 -16.50 -16.87 -10.89
N TRP A 181 -17.17 -16.93 -12.05
CA TRP A 181 -16.91 -16.02 -13.17
C TRP A 181 -17.33 -14.57 -12.85
N THR A 182 -18.47 -14.38 -12.18
CA THR A 182 -18.98 -13.06 -11.81
C THR A 182 -18.00 -12.30 -10.90
N GLY A 183 -17.44 -12.98 -9.89
CA GLY A 183 -16.40 -12.40 -9.05
C GLY A 183 -15.12 -12.07 -9.81
N ARG A 184 -14.70 -12.91 -10.77
CA ARG A 184 -13.53 -12.63 -11.63
C ARG A 184 -13.76 -11.43 -12.54
N ALA A 185 -14.95 -11.33 -13.15
CA ALA A 185 -15.34 -10.18 -13.95
C ALA A 185 -15.32 -8.88 -13.11
N ALA A 186 -15.80 -8.94 -11.85
CA ALA A 186 -15.73 -7.81 -10.93
C ALA A 186 -14.28 -7.33 -10.71
N VAL A 187 -13.32 -8.24 -10.50
CA VAL A 187 -11.90 -7.89 -10.38
C VAL A 187 -11.38 -7.19 -11.64
N VAL A 188 -11.68 -7.76 -12.82
CA VAL A 188 -11.25 -7.18 -14.10
C VAL A 188 -11.83 -5.77 -14.28
N VAL A 189 -13.12 -5.57 -14.01
CA VAL A 189 -13.76 -4.25 -14.10
C VAL A 189 -13.08 -3.24 -13.19
N THR A 190 -12.85 -3.57 -11.91
CA THR A 190 -12.18 -2.66 -10.98
C THR A 190 -10.77 -2.31 -11.42
N VAL A 191 -9.98 -3.30 -11.88
CA VAL A 191 -8.63 -3.08 -12.40
C VAL A 191 -8.65 -2.15 -13.63
N LEU A 192 -9.57 -2.39 -14.57
CA LEU A 192 -9.72 -1.54 -15.75
C LEU A 192 -10.12 -0.12 -15.38
N CYS A 193 -11.04 0.09 -14.44
CA CYS A 193 -11.40 1.41 -13.94
C CYS A 193 -10.19 2.15 -13.35
N SER A 194 -9.36 1.48 -12.55
CA SER A 194 -8.13 2.06 -12.00
C SER A 194 -7.10 2.41 -13.07
N ILE A 195 -6.91 1.56 -14.09
CA ILE A 195 -6.00 1.82 -15.22
C ILE A 195 -6.50 3.00 -16.05
N VAL A 196 -7.79 3.04 -16.39
CA VAL A 196 -8.39 4.15 -17.14
C VAL A 196 -8.20 5.46 -16.36
N PHE A 197 -8.48 5.47 -15.07
CA PHE A 197 -8.28 6.66 -14.24
C PHE A 197 -6.81 7.09 -14.15
N SER A 198 -5.87 6.14 -14.06
CA SER A 198 -4.42 6.41 -14.12
C SER A 198 -4.00 7.13 -15.40
N ILE A 199 -4.48 6.62 -16.55
CA ILE A 199 -4.18 7.14 -17.89
C ILE A 199 -4.77 8.55 -18.03
N MET A 200 -6.02 8.75 -17.60
CA MET A 200 -6.70 10.05 -17.64
C MET A 200 -5.96 11.11 -16.84
N ARG A 201 -5.43 10.76 -15.67
CA ARG A 201 -4.62 11.66 -14.85
C ARG A 201 -3.20 11.88 -15.40
N GLY A 202 -2.74 11.00 -16.27
CA GLY A 202 -1.34 10.97 -16.70
C GLY A 202 -0.39 10.70 -15.54
N THR A 203 -0.77 9.89 -14.53
CA THR A 203 0.02 9.59 -13.33
C THR A 203 0.19 8.10 -13.12
N ASP A 204 1.29 7.67 -12.49
CA ASP A 204 1.63 6.25 -12.30
C ASP A 204 1.10 5.63 -11.00
N LYS A 205 0.45 6.43 -10.14
CA LYS A 205 0.04 6.04 -8.79
C LYS A 205 -0.88 4.81 -8.78
N GLU A 206 -1.98 4.80 -9.53
CA GLU A 206 -2.95 3.69 -9.49
C GLU A 206 -2.33 2.39 -10.00
N ILE A 207 -1.47 2.46 -11.02
CA ILE A 207 -0.77 1.28 -11.55
C ILE A 207 0.20 0.73 -10.50
N ALA A 208 0.94 1.60 -9.81
CA ALA A 208 1.81 1.21 -8.71
C ALA A 208 1.01 0.59 -7.55
N ASP A 209 -0.12 1.19 -7.17
CA ASP A 209 -0.99 0.69 -6.11
C ASP A 209 -1.59 -0.68 -6.48
N LEU A 210 -2.08 -0.86 -7.72
CA LEU A 210 -2.55 -2.14 -8.25
C LEU A 210 -1.46 -3.21 -8.19
N PHE A 211 -0.23 -2.87 -8.58
CA PHE A 211 0.90 -3.79 -8.54
C PHE A 211 1.23 -4.22 -7.11
N VAL A 212 1.38 -3.26 -6.19
CA VAL A 212 1.74 -3.54 -4.78
C VAL A 212 0.64 -4.36 -4.10
N VAL A 213 -0.63 -3.98 -4.27
CA VAL A 213 -1.76 -4.70 -3.70
C VAL A 213 -1.91 -6.10 -4.32
N GLY A 214 -1.74 -6.22 -5.63
CA GLY A 214 -1.78 -7.51 -6.33
C GLY A 214 -0.68 -8.47 -5.84
N VAL A 215 0.55 -7.99 -5.70
CA VAL A 215 1.69 -8.77 -5.16
C VAL A 215 1.44 -9.16 -3.71
N ALA A 216 0.97 -8.23 -2.86
CA ALA A 216 0.64 -8.53 -1.47
C ALA A 216 -0.47 -9.60 -1.36
N ALA A 217 -1.51 -9.50 -2.18
CA ALA A 217 -2.58 -10.48 -2.24
C ALA A 217 -2.08 -11.85 -2.74
N ALA A 218 -1.18 -11.86 -3.73
CA ALA A 218 -0.53 -13.07 -4.21
C ALA A 218 0.33 -13.73 -3.11
N PHE A 219 1.03 -12.95 -2.28
CA PHE A 219 1.71 -13.49 -1.10
C PHE A 219 0.72 -14.15 -0.13
N VAL A 220 -0.44 -13.54 0.12
CA VAL A 220 -1.46 -14.17 0.98
C VAL A 220 -1.96 -15.48 0.36
N SER A 221 -2.25 -15.51 -0.94
CA SER A 221 -2.63 -16.75 -1.67
C SER A 221 -1.58 -17.85 -1.54
N TYR A 222 -0.30 -17.48 -1.68
CA TYR A 222 0.84 -18.38 -1.51
C TYR A 222 0.92 -18.91 -0.07
N GLY A 223 0.82 -18.01 0.92
CA GLY A 223 0.81 -18.34 2.34
C GLY A 223 -0.31 -19.30 2.72
N ARG A 224 -1.53 -19.04 2.24
CA ARG A 224 -2.72 -19.92 2.44
C ARG A 224 -2.50 -21.31 1.85
N SER A 225 -1.98 -21.37 0.63
CA SER A 225 -1.73 -22.65 -0.06
C SER A 225 -0.69 -23.50 0.69
N ARG A 226 0.36 -22.87 1.24
CA ARG A 226 1.36 -23.50 2.09
C ARG A 226 0.80 -23.94 3.44
N ALA A 227 -0.04 -23.13 4.08
CA ALA A 227 -0.72 -23.49 5.32
C ALA A 227 -1.64 -24.72 5.15
N LEU A 228 -2.22 -24.91 3.96
CA LEU A 228 -3.02 -26.07 3.59
C LEU A 228 -2.18 -27.31 3.18
N GLY A 229 -0.85 -27.27 3.29
CA GLY A 229 0.02 -28.42 3.03
C GLY A 229 0.40 -28.67 1.57
N HIS A 230 0.13 -27.73 0.65
CA HIS A 230 0.56 -27.88 -0.74
C HIS A 230 2.10 -27.79 -0.85
N GLN A 231 2.71 -28.72 -1.61
CA GLN A 231 4.16 -28.83 -1.75
C GLN A 231 4.75 -27.82 -2.76
N GLY A 232 6.00 -27.41 -2.53
CA GLY A 232 6.65 -26.30 -3.25
C GLY A 232 6.75 -26.46 -4.77
N PHE A 233 7.02 -27.66 -5.29
CA PHE A 233 7.13 -27.89 -6.74
C PHE A 233 5.79 -27.72 -7.47
N GLN A 234 4.68 -28.11 -6.83
CA GLN A 234 3.33 -27.89 -7.35
C GLN A 234 2.98 -26.40 -7.37
N LEU A 235 3.47 -25.63 -6.39
CA LEU A 235 3.32 -24.17 -6.40
C LEU A 235 4.11 -23.53 -7.55
N VAL A 236 5.39 -23.86 -7.73
CA VAL A 236 6.21 -23.27 -8.82
C VAL A 236 5.60 -23.55 -10.19
N ARG A 237 5.22 -24.80 -10.47
CA ARG A 237 4.53 -25.17 -11.73
C ARG A 237 3.15 -24.50 -11.89
N ARG A 238 2.50 -24.12 -10.80
CA ARG A 238 1.22 -23.42 -10.85
C ARG A 238 1.37 -21.91 -11.06
N TYR A 239 2.48 -21.32 -10.60
CA TYR A 239 2.69 -19.87 -10.62
C TYR A 239 3.69 -19.37 -11.67
N TRP A 240 4.39 -20.24 -12.40
CA TRP A 240 5.34 -19.78 -13.44
C TRP A 240 4.68 -18.94 -14.54
N SER A 241 3.47 -19.30 -14.97
CA SER A 241 2.72 -18.54 -15.97
C SER A 241 2.38 -17.14 -15.44
N TRP A 242 2.03 -17.04 -14.15
CA TRP A 242 1.83 -15.76 -13.47
C TRP A 242 3.11 -14.96 -13.33
N ALA A 243 4.26 -15.59 -13.11
CA ALA A 243 5.56 -14.92 -13.09
C ALA A 243 5.90 -14.33 -14.47
N LEU A 244 5.61 -15.07 -15.55
CA LEU A 244 5.77 -14.55 -16.92
C LEU A 244 4.83 -13.37 -17.19
N VAL A 245 3.56 -13.47 -16.80
CA VAL A 245 2.60 -12.35 -16.90
C VAL A 245 3.08 -11.15 -16.09
N ALA A 246 3.58 -11.36 -14.88
CA ALA A 246 4.15 -10.28 -14.05
C ALA A 246 5.37 -9.64 -14.71
N LEU A 247 6.26 -10.42 -15.33
CA LEU A 247 7.43 -9.92 -16.05
C LEU A 247 7.02 -9.07 -17.27
N VAL A 248 6.05 -9.53 -18.06
CA VAL A 248 5.50 -8.78 -19.20
C VAL A 248 4.85 -7.49 -18.72
N PHE A 249 4.04 -7.57 -17.66
CA PHE A 249 3.41 -6.39 -17.06
C PHE A 249 4.45 -5.38 -16.55
N LEU A 250 5.49 -5.84 -15.85
CA LEU A 250 6.58 -4.98 -15.35
C LEU A 250 7.34 -4.31 -16.49
N SER A 251 7.62 -5.05 -17.56
CA SER A 251 8.30 -4.51 -18.75
C SER A 251 7.46 -3.43 -19.42
N PHE A 252 6.16 -3.68 -19.57
CA PHE A 252 5.21 -2.70 -20.10
C PHE A 252 5.06 -1.47 -19.20
N ALA A 253 4.91 -1.68 -17.89
CA ALA A 253 4.80 -0.60 -16.90
C ALA A 253 6.07 0.26 -16.86
N GLN A 254 7.25 -0.35 -16.95
CA GLN A 254 8.52 0.38 -17.05
C GLN A 254 8.60 1.21 -18.33
N GLY A 255 8.21 0.65 -19.48
CA GLY A 255 8.15 1.39 -20.75
C GLY A 255 7.23 2.62 -20.66
N LEU A 256 6.01 2.43 -20.17
CA LEU A 256 5.06 3.53 -19.95
C LEU A 256 5.59 4.57 -18.96
N PHE A 257 6.24 4.14 -17.87
CA PHE A 257 6.83 5.05 -16.90
C PHE A 257 7.90 5.93 -17.54
N ILE A 258 8.81 5.33 -18.33
CA ILE A 258 9.87 6.06 -19.05
C ILE A 258 9.24 7.08 -20.01
N GLU A 259 8.29 6.65 -20.85
CA GLU A 259 7.64 7.50 -21.83
C GLU A 259 6.88 8.66 -21.17
N ARG A 260 6.12 8.39 -20.11
CA ARG A 260 5.41 9.43 -19.35
C ARG A 260 6.36 10.47 -18.78
N LYS A 261 7.46 10.01 -18.20
CA LYS A 261 8.45 10.90 -17.62
C LYS A 261 9.19 11.71 -18.68
N ASP A 262 9.48 11.09 -19.81
CA ASP A 262 10.07 11.75 -20.98
C ASP A 262 9.19 12.90 -21.47
N GLN A 263 7.90 12.64 -21.67
CA GLN A 263 6.92 13.65 -22.10
C GLN A 263 6.71 14.77 -21.07
N ARG A 264 6.76 14.46 -19.76
CA ARG A 264 6.61 15.47 -18.69
C ARG A 264 7.83 16.38 -18.59
N LEU A 265 9.02 15.83 -18.82
CA LEU A 265 10.26 16.58 -18.68
C LEU A 265 10.74 17.22 -19.99
N GLY A 266 10.19 16.84 -21.14
CA GLY A 266 10.50 17.42 -22.45
C GLY A 266 11.67 16.73 -23.17
N GLY A 267 11.75 15.39 -23.14
CA GLY A 267 12.74 14.64 -23.93
C GLY A 267 14.04 14.29 -23.17
N TYR A 268 14.52 13.04 -23.25
CA TYR A 268 15.80 12.59 -22.65
C TYR A 268 16.98 12.47 -23.64
N VAL A 269 16.74 12.63 -24.94
CA VAL A 269 17.66 12.19 -26.03
C VAL A 269 19.06 12.82 -26.00
N ASN A 270 19.28 13.95 -25.32
CA ASN A 270 20.61 14.55 -25.15
C ASN A 270 20.90 14.96 -23.69
N ARG A 271 20.26 14.31 -22.72
CA ARG A 271 20.48 14.64 -21.30
C ARG A 271 21.68 13.90 -20.73
N SER A 272 22.66 14.68 -20.27
CA SER A 272 23.68 14.18 -19.34
C SER A 272 23.19 14.22 -17.89
N VAL A 273 22.19 15.03 -17.57
CA VAL A 273 21.73 15.29 -16.21
C VAL A 273 20.20 15.26 -16.13
N VAL A 274 19.66 14.73 -15.04
CA VAL A 274 18.22 14.75 -14.72
C VAL A 274 18.01 15.30 -13.33
N CYS A 275 17.21 16.36 -13.22
CA CYS A 275 16.97 17.04 -11.95
C CYS A 275 15.57 16.77 -11.40
N ALA A 276 15.45 16.73 -10.07
CA ALA A 276 14.18 16.80 -9.41
C ALA A 276 13.60 18.22 -9.55
N ASN A 277 12.32 18.31 -9.91
CA ASN A 277 11.70 19.51 -10.47
C ASN A 277 11.76 20.75 -9.53
N ASN A 278 12.57 21.76 -9.88
CA ASN A 278 12.77 23.00 -9.11
C ASN A 278 13.60 22.90 -7.80
N SER A 279 14.38 21.83 -7.58
CA SER A 279 15.26 21.71 -6.38
C SER A 279 16.71 22.08 -6.66
N GLY A 280 17.16 21.93 -7.91
CA GLY A 280 18.58 21.91 -8.24
C GLY A 280 19.29 20.60 -7.83
N ILE A 281 18.56 19.61 -7.31
CA ILE A 281 19.10 18.29 -7.00
C ILE A 281 19.04 17.45 -8.27
N CYS A 282 20.22 17.07 -8.75
CA CYS A 282 20.36 16.45 -10.05
C CYS A 282 21.17 15.15 -9.97
N ALA A 283 20.83 14.25 -10.88
CA ALA A 283 21.51 12.99 -11.09
C ALA A 283 22.32 13.04 -12.38
N ASP A 284 23.57 12.59 -12.31
CA ASP A 284 24.46 12.49 -13.46
C ASP A 284 24.26 11.15 -14.19
N LEU A 285 23.72 11.20 -15.40
CA LEU A 285 23.48 10.03 -16.27
C LEU A 285 24.76 9.49 -16.92
N GLN A 286 25.87 10.23 -16.85
CA GLN A 286 27.19 9.82 -17.34
C GLN A 286 28.08 9.24 -16.25
N SER A 287 27.58 9.14 -15.02
CA SER A 287 28.32 8.56 -13.90
C SER A 287 28.76 7.12 -14.23
N PRO A 288 30.03 6.73 -13.91
CA PRO A 288 30.55 5.39 -14.15
C PRO A 288 29.68 4.26 -13.57
N TRP A 289 28.94 4.55 -12.51
CA TRP A 289 28.04 3.60 -11.83
C TRP A 289 26.85 3.14 -12.69
N ILE A 290 26.42 3.96 -13.66
CA ILE A 290 25.20 3.70 -14.44
C ILE A 290 25.40 3.84 -15.95
N VAL A 291 26.55 4.33 -16.39
CA VAL A 291 26.88 4.53 -17.82
C VAL A 291 26.87 3.23 -18.63
N TRP A 292 26.89 2.06 -18.00
CA TRP A 292 26.80 0.78 -18.69
C TRP A 292 25.36 0.39 -19.09
N LEU A 293 24.34 1.02 -18.51
CA LEU A 293 22.94 0.82 -18.92
C LEU A 293 22.66 1.55 -20.25
N PRO A 294 21.67 1.17 -21.06
CA PRO A 294 21.26 2.02 -22.18
C PRO A 294 20.52 3.28 -21.69
N LEU A 295 20.58 4.37 -22.48
CA LEU A 295 20.12 5.70 -22.06
C LEU A 295 18.66 5.73 -21.54
N PRO A 296 17.67 5.10 -22.20
CA PRO A 296 16.29 5.08 -21.69
C PRO A 296 16.18 4.44 -20.31
N GLN A 297 16.95 3.38 -20.04
CA GLN A 297 17.02 2.70 -18.74
C GLN A 297 17.73 3.55 -17.70
N ARG A 298 18.83 4.24 -18.04
CA ARG A 298 19.49 5.21 -17.13
C ARG A 298 18.52 6.27 -16.67
N PHE A 299 17.80 6.87 -17.63
CA PHE A 299 16.80 7.90 -17.37
C PHE A 299 15.65 7.37 -16.51
N GLY A 300 15.05 6.24 -16.91
CA GLY A 300 13.95 5.60 -16.20
C GLY A 300 14.31 5.21 -14.77
N THR A 301 15.41 4.50 -14.58
CA THR A 301 15.85 4.05 -13.26
C THR A 301 16.23 5.22 -12.37
N THR A 302 16.88 6.26 -12.92
CA THR A 302 17.18 7.48 -12.18
C THR A 302 15.92 8.18 -11.69
N LEU A 303 14.90 8.31 -12.55
CA LEU A 303 13.64 8.92 -12.13
C LEU A 303 12.83 8.06 -11.18
N PHE A 304 12.93 6.74 -11.30
CA PHE A 304 12.36 5.83 -10.32
C PHE A 304 13.03 6.03 -8.96
N ILE A 305 14.36 6.13 -8.91
CA ILE A 305 15.11 6.38 -7.67
C ILE A 305 14.81 7.76 -7.09
N LEU A 306 14.79 8.80 -7.92
CA LEU A 306 14.37 10.14 -7.50
C LEU A 306 12.92 10.19 -7.03
N SER A 307 12.04 9.29 -7.49
CA SER A 307 10.65 9.24 -6.99
C SER A 307 10.55 8.44 -5.69
N THR A 308 11.27 7.32 -5.58
CA THR A 308 11.09 6.36 -4.48
C THR A 308 12.00 6.63 -3.29
N CYS A 309 13.17 7.22 -3.53
CA CYS A 309 14.25 7.35 -2.53
C CYS A 309 14.46 8.80 -2.07
N SER A 310 13.89 9.79 -2.77
CA SER A 310 14.10 11.20 -2.42
C SER A 310 13.55 11.59 -1.06
N GLY A 311 12.58 10.83 -0.53
CA GLY A 311 12.03 11.09 0.80
C GLY A 311 13.07 11.01 1.91
N TYR A 312 14.18 10.29 1.73
CA TYR A 312 15.29 10.25 2.69
C TYR A 312 16.02 11.59 2.79
N TYR A 313 16.11 12.36 1.71
CA TYR A 313 16.65 13.71 1.78
C TYR A 313 15.68 14.64 2.54
N GLY A 314 14.37 14.54 2.30
CA GLY A 314 13.38 15.25 3.12
C GLY A 314 13.41 14.84 4.60
N LEU A 315 13.78 13.60 4.91
CA LEU A 315 14.00 13.14 6.28
C LEU A 315 15.25 13.77 6.91
N GLU A 316 16.34 13.87 6.15
CA GLU A 316 17.57 14.52 6.59
C GLU A 316 17.34 15.97 7.00
N LEU A 317 16.70 16.77 6.12
CA LEU A 317 16.32 18.15 6.41
C LEU A 317 15.43 18.28 7.66
N ALA A 318 14.53 17.32 7.85
CA ALA A 318 13.62 17.31 8.99
C ALA A 318 14.33 16.98 10.30
N LEU A 319 15.38 16.13 10.30
CA LEU A 319 16.15 15.75 11.48
C LEU A 319 16.92 16.92 12.11
N GLU A 320 17.09 18.03 11.39
CA GLU A 320 17.73 19.25 11.87
C GLU A 320 16.78 20.19 12.62
N LYS A 321 15.48 19.99 12.42
CA LYS A 321 14.45 20.92 12.84
C LYS A 321 13.99 20.61 14.27
N PRO A 322 13.73 21.63 15.12
CA PRO A 322 13.07 21.41 16.40
C PRO A 322 11.67 20.84 16.20
N PHE A 323 11.24 19.96 17.11
CA PHE A 323 9.90 19.40 17.12
C PHE A 323 8.86 20.44 17.51
N ASP A 324 7.83 20.59 16.67
CA ASP A 324 6.63 21.37 16.94
C ASP A 324 5.41 20.48 16.66
N PRO A 325 4.65 20.06 17.69
CA PRO A 325 3.60 19.05 17.52
C PRO A 325 2.43 19.56 16.69
N ALA A 326 1.98 18.75 15.74
CA ALA A 326 0.73 18.94 15.01
C ALA A 326 -0.48 18.23 15.66
N PHE A 327 -0.38 17.90 16.95
CA PHE A 327 -1.46 17.40 17.82
C PHE A 327 -2.29 16.23 17.24
N GLY A 328 -1.70 15.37 16.42
CA GLY A 328 -2.34 14.18 15.87
C GLY A 328 -2.92 14.35 14.47
N ALA A 329 -2.78 15.51 13.83
CA ALA A 329 -3.21 15.72 12.44
C ALA A 329 -2.03 15.85 11.46
N GLY A 330 -0.80 16.03 11.93
CA GLY A 330 0.38 16.25 11.09
C GLY A 330 0.83 15.05 10.27
N HIS A 331 0.43 13.83 10.63
CA HIS A 331 0.79 12.62 9.89
C HIS A 331 0.13 12.48 8.50
N SER A 332 -0.79 13.38 8.14
CA SER A 332 -1.51 13.30 6.87
C SER A 332 -1.95 14.66 6.32
N PRO A 333 -1.72 14.93 5.02
CA PRO A 333 -2.36 16.04 4.31
C PRO A 333 -3.89 16.04 4.41
N ALA A 334 -4.53 14.86 4.40
CA ALA A 334 -5.98 14.77 4.51
C ALA A 334 -6.45 15.22 5.91
N ALA A 335 -5.79 14.79 6.98
CA ALA A 335 -6.12 15.23 8.34
C ALA A 335 -5.88 16.73 8.54
N LEU A 336 -4.76 17.26 8.05
CA LEU A 336 -4.48 18.71 8.03
C LEU A 336 -5.57 19.49 7.29
N SER A 337 -5.98 19.03 6.11
CA SER A 337 -7.01 19.70 5.32
C SER A 337 -8.39 19.72 6.01
N VAL A 338 -8.73 18.70 6.80
CA VAL A 338 -9.95 18.70 7.61
C VAL A 338 -9.84 19.70 8.74
N TYR A 339 -8.71 19.74 9.43
CA TYR A 339 -8.47 20.69 10.50
C TYR A 339 -8.61 22.13 9.99
N GLU A 340 -7.91 22.47 8.91
CA GLU A 340 -7.96 23.81 8.30
C GLU A 340 -9.36 24.14 7.80
N ALA A 341 -10.07 23.20 7.16
CA ALA A 341 -11.44 23.43 6.70
C ALA A 341 -12.44 23.67 7.84
N VAL A 342 -12.24 23.04 9.01
CA VAL A 342 -13.13 23.18 10.17
C VAL A 342 -12.81 24.43 10.99
N THR A 343 -11.53 24.75 11.16
CA THR A 343 -11.06 25.82 12.05
C THR A 343 -10.76 27.13 11.33
N GLY A 344 -10.49 27.08 10.03
CA GLY A 344 -9.93 28.21 9.27
C GLY A 344 -8.47 28.52 9.60
N ASP A 345 -7.79 27.67 10.39
CA ASP A 345 -6.44 27.90 10.87
C ASP A 345 -5.41 27.00 10.14
N PRO A 346 -4.50 27.57 9.33
CA PRO A 346 -3.42 26.82 8.69
C PRO A 346 -2.23 26.55 9.63
N SER A 347 -2.24 27.07 10.87
CA SER A 347 -1.07 27.02 11.76
C SER A 347 -0.58 25.61 12.03
N LEU A 348 -1.49 24.62 12.15
CA LEU A 348 -1.13 23.22 12.40
C LEU A 348 -0.31 22.63 11.25
N HIS A 349 -0.64 22.99 10.01
CA HIS A 349 0.09 22.57 8.82
C HIS A 349 1.49 23.20 8.81
N GLN A 350 1.59 24.48 9.15
CA GLN A 350 2.85 25.23 9.18
C GLN A 350 3.87 24.70 10.20
N ARG A 351 3.39 24.03 11.27
CA ARG A 351 4.24 23.40 12.29
C ARG A 351 4.97 22.15 11.79
N THR A 352 4.41 21.48 10.80
CA THR A 352 4.91 20.16 10.35
C THR A 352 6.33 20.26 9.78
N TYR A 353 7.12 19.20 9.96
CA TYR A 353 8.43 19.09 9.31
C TYR A 353 8.29 19.14 7.79
N THR A 354 7.26 18.50 7.24
CA THR A 354 7.04 18.41 5.79
C THR A 354 6.77 19.78 5.16
N TYR A 355 6.00 20.64 5.83
CA TYR A 355 5.84 22.04 5.41
C TYR A 355 7.15 22.84 5.56
N ARG A 356 7.81 22.72 6.71
CA ARG A 356 9.01 23.49 7.04
C ARG A 356 10.24 23.13 6.20
N ASN A 357 10.27 21.94 5.62
CA ASN A 357 11.26 21.55 4.61
C ASN A 357 11.17 22.43 3.34
N GLY A 358 10.03 23.09 3.09
CA GLY A 358 9.87 24.05 2.01
C GLY A 358 10.86 25.23 2.09
N ALA A 359 11.27 25.64 3.30
CA ALA A 359 12.28 26.67 3.49
C ALA A 359 13.66 26.27 2.92
N ASP A 360 13.92 24.97 2.85
CA ASP A 360 15.15 24.39 2.29
C ASP A 360 14.96 23.94 0.83
N ARG A 361 13.97 24.52 0.14
CA ARG A 361 13.58 24.21 -1.25
C ARG A 361 13.08 22.79 -1.45
N TRP A 362 12.60 22.13 -0.38
CA TRP A 362 11.99 20.81 -0.41
C TRP A 362 10.51 20.86 -0.05
N SER A 363 9.72 21.54 -0.89
CA SER A 363 8.27 21.68 -0.72
C SER A 363 7.54 20.34 -0.86
N GLU A 364 6.64 20.05 0.08
CA GLU A 364 5.80 18.84 0.09
C GLU A 364 4.77 18.79 -1.06
N GLU A 365 4.56 19.90 -1.77
CA GLU A 365 3.72 19.94 -2.98
C GLU A 365 4.35 19.16 -4.14
N TYR A 366 5.68 19.21 -4.24
CA TYR A 366 6.44 18.65 -5.37
C TYR A 366 7.24 17.42 -4.98
N TYR A 367 7.65 17.34 -3.71
CA TYR A 367 8.51 16.29 -3.22
C TYR A 367 7.85 15.47 -2.14
N TRP A 368 8.18 14.19 -2.15
CA TRP A 368 7.73 13.31 -1.09
C TRP A 368 8.71 13.34 0.08
N SER A 369 8.16 13.20 1.28
CA SER A 369 8.89 13.01 2.54
C SER A 369 8.52 11.65 3.11
N THR A 370 9.50 10.91 3.65
CA THR A 370 9.26 9.54 4.14
C THR A 370 8.07 9.44 5.09
N LEU A 371 7.47 8.26 5.19
CA LEU A 371 6.49 7.96 6.25
C LEU A 371 7.04 8.28 7.65
N MET A 372 8.35 8.11 7.86
CA MET A 372 9.00 8.45 9.13
C MET A 372 8.88 9.94 9.46
N THR A 373 9.09 10.82 8.47
CA THR A 373 8.90 12.27 8.61
C THR A 373 7.44 12.63 8.90
N TRP A 374 6.50 12.01 8.17
CA TRP A 374 5.07 12.22 8.40
C TRP A 374 4.65 11.84 9.82
N LEU A 375 5.05 10.67 10.31
CA LEU A 375 4.75 10.25 11.69
C LEU A 375 5.39 11.21 12.70
N ALA A 376 6.61 11.69 12.43
CA ALA A 376 7.32 12.61 13.32
C ALA A 376 6.61 13.97 13.48
N ASN A 377 5.77 14.40 12.53
CA ASN A 377 4.99 15.63 12.66
C ASN A 377 4.11 15.66 13.92
N ASP A 378 3.66 14.50 14.40
CA ASP A 378 2.77 14.41 15.57
C ASP A 378 3.48 14.00 16.86
N VAL A 379 4.54 13.18 16.76
CA VAL A 379 5.16 12.53 17.93
C VAL A 379 6.68 12.72 18.03
N GLY A 380 7.26 13.53 17.15
CA GLY A 380 8.71 13.69 17.00
C GLY A 380 9.40 12.41 16.49
N PHE A 381 10.69 12.49 16.21
CA PHE A 381 11.44 11.34 15.68
C PHE A 381 11.49 10.13 16.63
N PRO A 382 11.73 10.29 17.96
CA PRO A 382 11.67 9.14 18.87
C PRO A 382 10.28 8.48 18.90
N GLY A 383 9.21 9.28 18.92
CA GLY A 383 7.85 8.77 18.88
C GLY A 383 7.51 8.09 17.55
N ALA A 384 8.02 8.63 16.43
CA ALA A 384 7.82 8.06 15.10
C ALA A 384 8.40 6.63 15.00
N VAL A 385 9.54 6.36 15.63
CA VAL A 385 10.12 5.02 15.74
C VAL A 385 9.18 4.06 16.47
N VAL A 386 8.58 4.50 17.59
CA VAL A 386 7.62 3.70 18.37
C VAL A 386 6.36 3.40 17.55
N VAL A 387 5.79 4.42 16.92
CA VAL A 387 4.59 4.27 16.07
C VAL A 387 4.89 3.34 14.89
N LEU A 388 6.05 3.48 14.26
CA LEU A 388 6.47 2.60 13.16
C LEU A 388 6.62 1.15 13.62
N GLY A 389 7.13 0.91 14.84
CA GLY A 389 7.18 -0.42 15.44
C GLY A 389 5.80 -1.04 15.64
N LEU A 390 4.81 -0.25 16.07
CA LEU A 390 3.42 -0.68 16.19
C LEU A 390 2.81 -1.04 14.81
N ILE A 391 3.02 -0.20 13.80
CA ILE A 391 2.54 -0.46 12.43
C ILE A 391 3.18 -1.76 11.90
N ALA A 392 4.49 -1.94 12.09
CA ALA A 392 5.18 -3.15 11.66
C ALA A 392 4.68 -4.40 12.40
N TRP A 393 4.40 -4.30 13.70
CA TRP A 393 3.78 -5.39 14.46
C TRP A 393 2.39 -5.75 13.94
N LEU A 394 1.52 -4.76 13.69
CA LEU A 394 0.21 -4.99 13.09
C LEU A 394 0.31 -5.61 11.69
N TRP A 395 1.28 -5.18 10.88
CA TRP A 395 1.54 -5.75 9.56
C TRP A 395 1.91 -7.24 9.63
N GLY A 396 2.82 -7.61 10.53
CA GLY A 396 3.15 -9.02 10.80
C GLY A 396 1.97 -9.83 11.34
N LEU A 397 1.16 -9.24 12.22
CA LEU A 397 -0.05 -9.85 12.78
C LEU A 397 -1.08 -10.15 11.69
N TRP A 398 -1.40 -9.18 10.84
CA TRP A 398 -2.37 -9.35 9.77
C TRP A 398 -1.87 -10.33 8.71
N TRP A 399 -0.57 -10.36 8.41
CA TRP A 399 0.01 -11.40 7.58
C TRP A 399 -0.27 -12.81 8.13
N ARG A 400 0.06 -13.03 9.41
CA ARG A 400 -0.14 -14.33 10.08
C ARG A 400 -1.59 -14.77 10.03
N GLU A 401 -2.52 -13.87 10.38
CA GLU A 401 -3.95 -14.17 10.38
C GLU A 401 -4.51 -14.34 8.96
N ALA A 402 -4.00 -13.63 7.96
CA ALA A 402 -4.42 -13.76 6.57
C ALA A 402 -3.96 -15.08 5.95
N ALA A 403 -2.69 -15.44 6.16
CA ALA A 403 -2.03 -16.58 5.55
C ALA A 403 -2.35 -17.90 6.27
N ALA A 404 -2.16 -17.96 7.58
CA ALA A 404 -2.40 -19.19 8.37
C ALA A 404 -3.80 -19.21 9.00
N GLY A 405 -4.32 -18.05 9.43
CA GLY A 405 -5.67 -17.93 9.99
C GLY A 405 -6.78 -17.87 8.93
N MET A 406 -6.43 -17.84 7.64
CA MET A 406 -7.36 -17.77 6.51
C MET A 406 -8.34 -16.58 6.57
N SER A 407 -8.01 -15.53 7.34
CA SER A 407 -8.88 -14.37 7.57
C SER A 407 -8.89 -13.45 6.37
N ASP A 408 -10.07 -13.25 5.78
CA ASP A 408 -10.25 -12.34 4.65
C ASP A 408 -10.09 -10.86 5.06
N PRO A 409 -10.65 -10.37 6.19
CA PRO A 409 -10.37 -9.01 6.65
C PRO A 409 -8.89 -8.75 6.92
N ALA A 410 -8.18 -9.72 7.51
CA ALA A 410 -6.74 -9.60 7.73
C ALA A 410 -5.96 -9.56 6.40
N ALA A 411 -6.43 -10.24 5.35
CA ALA A 411 -5.81 -10.18 4.03
C ALA A 411 -5.92 -8.77 3.42
N VAL A 412 -7.07 -8.11 3.57
CA VAL A 412 -7.26 -6.71 3.12
C VAL A 412 -6.32 -5.77 3.88
N LEU A 413 -6.30 -5.86 5.23
CA LEU A 413 -5.43 -5.03 6.06
C LEU A 413 -3.94 -5.29 5.82
N PHE A 414 -3.54 -6.54 5.58
CA PHE A 414 -2.18 -6.87 5.20
C PHE A 414 -1.78 -6.23 3.86
N CYS A 415 -2.66 -6.26 2.85
CA CYS A 415 -2.37 -5.60 1.57
C CYS A 415 -2.20 -4.09 1.75
N LEU A 416 -3.07 -3.46 2.53
CA LEU A 416 -3.02 -2.02 2.83
C LEU A 416 -1.75 -1.65 3.62
N ALA A 417 -1.41 -2.41 4.65
CA ALA A 417 -0.18 -2.23 5.42
C ALA A 417 1.07 -2.47 4.56
N THR A 418 1.03 -3.43 3.64
CA THR A 418 2.13 -3.66 2.68
C THR A 418 2.30 -2.46 1.76
N THR A 419 1.22 -1.85 1.28
CA THR A 419 1.28 -0.57 0.55
C THR A 419 1.96 0.50 1.40
N MET A 420 1.55 0.67 2.66
CA MET A 420 2.18 1.63 3.57
C MET A 420 3.69 1.35 3.73
N MET A 421 4.11 0.09 3.86
CA MET A 421 5.52 -0.28 3.96
C MET A 421 6.29 -0.03 2.67
N VAL A 422 5.75 -0.38 1.50
CA VAL A 422 6.43 -0.14 0.21
C VAL A 422 6.62 1.35 -0.07
N TYR A 423 5.68 2.19 0.36
CA TYR A 423 5.78 3.64 0.23
C TYR A 423 6.52 4.33 1.39
N LEU A 424 6.98 3.60 2.41
CA LEU A 424 7.75 4.14 3.53
C LEU A 424 8.88 5.11 3.13
N PRO A 425 9.74 4.84 2.12
CA PRO A 425 10.82 5.76 1.73
C PRO A 425 10.32 6.98 0.96
N ALA A 426 9.08 6.93 0.47
CA ALA A 426 8.47 7.95 -0.35
C ALA A 426 7.54 8.83 0.48
N ASN A 427 6.43 8.29 0.99
CA ASN A 427 5.32 9.06 1.58
C ASN A 427 4.44 8.19 2.49
N ASN A 428 3.57 8.81 3.31
CA ASN A 428 2.44 8.14 3.95
C ASN A 428 1.29 7.89 2.96
N GLN A 429 1.55 7.11 1.92
CA GLN A 429 0.66 6.97 0.76
C GLN A 429 -0.76 6.50 1.11
N VAL A 430 -0.89 5.65 2.13
CA VAL A 430 -2.18 5.12 2.57
C VAL A 430 -3.00 6.21 3.24
N LEU A 431 -2.45 6.92 4.23
CA LEU A 431 -3.21 7.94 4.95
C LEU A 431 -3.14 9.32 4.28
N ALA A 432 -2.42 9.49 3.16
CA ALA A 432 -2.33 10.76 2.44
C ALA A 432 -3.69 11.27 1.92
N GLY A 433 -4.66 10.38 1.71
CA GLY A 433 -6.01 10.72 1.27
C GLY A 433 -7.10 10.15 2.17
N TYR A 434 -8.29 10.72 2.06
CA TYR A 434 -9.49 10.30 2.80
C TYR A 434 -9.85 8.82 2.59
N ASP A 435 -9.68 8.33 1.35
CA ASP A 435 -9.95 6.93 0.97
C ASP A 435 -9.25 5.95 1.94
N GLY A 436 -7.97 6.18 2.24
CA GLY A 436 -7.20 5.27 3.09
C GLY A 436 -7.62 5.29 4.55
N TYR A 437 -8.02 6.43 5.11
CA TYR A 437 -8.57 6.50 6.47
C TYR A 437 -9.83 5.65 6.61
N VAL A 438 -10.77 5.81 5.67
CA VAL A 438 -12.05 5.09 5.72
C VAL A 438 -11.83 3.60 5.49
N ILE A 439 -10.96 3.20 4.55
CA ILE A 439 -10.56 1.80 4.36
C ILE A 439 -9.99 1.24 5.67
N PHE A 440 -9.02 1.92 6.27
CA PHE A 440 -8.34 1.45 7.47
C PHE A 440 -9.31 1.30 8.65
N ALA A 441 -10.12 2.33 8.93
CA ALA A 441 -11.09 2.33 10.02
C ALA A 441 -12.15 1.22 9.86
N VAL A 442 -12.76 1.11 8.68
CA VAL A 442 -13.80 0.10 8.41
C VAL A 442 -13.23 -1.30 8.49
N TRP A 443 -12.08 -1.56 7.85
CA TRP A 443 -11.52 -2.91 7.81
C TRP A 443 -10.94 -3.36 9.15
N ILE A 444 -10.42 -2.45 9.99
CA ILE A 444 -10.10 -2.77 11.39
C ILE A 444 -11.36 -3.15 12.15
N GLY A 445 -12.45 -2.40 12.01
CA GLY A 445 -13.74 -2.73 12.65
C GLY A 445 -14.25 -4.11 12.23
N VAL A 446 -14.26 -4.39 10.91
CA VAL A 446 -14.65 -5.68 10.35
C VAL A 446 -13.73 -6.80 10.85
N TRP A 447 -12.42 -6.57 10.92
CA TRP A 447 -11.45 -7.54 11.42
C TRP A 447 -11.68 -7.87 12.91
N LEU A 448 -11.84 -6.84 13.76
CA LEU A 448 -12.13 -7.02 15.18
C LEU A 448 -13.46 -7.74 15.40
N TRP A 449 -14.50 -7.39 14.65
CA TRP A 449 -15.79 -8.07 14.70
C TRP A 449 -15.67 -9.53 14.27
N HIS A 450 -14.99 -9.81 13.15
CA HIS A 450 -14.77 -11.16 12.64
C HIS A 450 -13.99 -12.03 13.64
N ARG A 451 -13.03 -11.43 14.36
CA ARG A 451 -12.26 -12.09 15.41
C ARG A 451 -13.10 -12.38 16.67
N ARG A 452 -14.04 -11.49 17.05
CA ARG A 452 -14.91 -11.64 18.23
C ARG A 452 -16.12 -12.53 18.02
N ALA A 453 -16.89 -12.32 16.95
CA ALA A 453 -18.18 -12.97 16.69
C ALA A 453 -18.09 -14.50 16.71
N ARG A 454 -16.92 -15.05 16.35
CA ARG A 454 -16.70 -16.50 16.30
C ARG A 454 -15.97 -17.08 17.51
N ALA A 455 -15.47 -16.24 18.42
CA ALA A 455 -15.19 -16.67 19.78
C ALA A 455 -16.51 -16.94 20.54
N LEU A 456 -17.56 -16.16 20.23
CA LEU A 456 -18.89 -16.30 20.83
C LEU A 456 -19.68 -17.49 20.27
N SER A 457 -19.65 -17.77 18.96
CA SER A 457 -20.32 -18.96 18.42
C SER A 457 -19.80 -20.27 19.04
N ALA A 458 -18.49 -20.36 19.31
CA ALA A 458 -17.94 -21.50 20.04
C ALA A 458 -18.39 -21.56 21.51
N ALA A 459 -18.64 -20.41 22.16
CA ALA A 459 -19.06 -20.34 23.56
C ALA A 459 -20.58 -20.57 23.75
N VAL A 460 -21.43 -20.05 22.85
CA VAL A 460 -22.90 -20.11 22.94
C VAL A 460 -23.43 -21.53 22.67
N ASP A 461 -22.81 -22.27 21.75
CA ASP A 461 -23.13 -23.69 21.57
C ASP A 461 -22.78 -24.53 22.82
N THR A 462 -21.81 -24.07 23.61
CA THR A 462 -21.44 -24.70 24.90
C THR A 462 -22.50 -24.46 25.98
N VAL A 463 -23.15 -23.29 25.99
CA VAL A 463 -24.14 -22.92 27.02
C VAL A 463 -25.54 -23.46 26.71
N ARG A 464 -25.96 -23.50 25.43
CA ARG A 464 -27.27 -24.07 25.06
C ARG A 464 -27.35 -25.59 25.24
N GLY A 465 -26.22 -26.30 25.14
CA GLY A 465 -26.13 -27.73 25.45
C GLY A 465 -26.23 -28.10 26.94
N HIS A 466 -26.18 -27.12 27.85
CA HIS A 466 -26.36 -27.34 29.30
C HIS A 466 -27.73 -26.92 29.84
N LEU A 467 -28.56 -26.26 29.03
CA LEU A 467 -29.90 -25.81 29.43
C LEU A 467 -31.04 -26.59 28.73
N SER A 468 -30.70 -27.65 28.01
CA SER A 468 -31.67 -28.53 27.31
C SER A 468 -31.43 -30.02 27.58
N ALA A 469 -30.74 -30.35 28.69
CA ALA A 469 -30.59 -31.71 29.20
C ALA A 469 -31.37 -31.87 30.51
#